data_AF-A0AAN6PN37-F1
#
_entry.id   AF-A0AAN6PN37-F1
#
_cell.length_a   1.000
_cell.length_b   1.000
_cell.length_c   1.000
_cell.angle_alpha   90.00
_cell.angle_beta   90.00
_cell.angle_gamma   90.00
#
_symmetry.space_group_name_H-M   'P 1'
#
loop_
_entity.id
_entity.type
_entity.pdbx_description
1 polymer ?
#
loop_
_entity_poly.entity_id
_entity_poly.type
_entity_poly.pdbx_seq_one_letter_code
_entity_poly.pdbx_strand_id
1 'polypeptide(L)'
;MQHILALAAIVPAALAQTYYGCYTEIPPRALTGSSLIDYVTMTVADCETHCTGLSFNIWGLEYGGECYCGNALAQGSFPAFTTDCAMPCAGDATAVCGGPNRLSLYGTSETAPEVVPYPHDPPVSETTYAGCWTEVQGVRALSGASGFSATAMTTAGCGTYCLNSGFTWFGLEYGAECYCGGALSVNSTSALEADCNMACSGAAAEVCGGSNRLSVYQWV
;
A
#
# COMPACT_ATOMS: atom_id res chain seq x y z
N MET A 1 29.90 44.37 37.20
CA MET A 1 29.26 44.13 35.88
C MET A 1 29.36 42.64 35.62
N GLN A 2 28.28 41.91 35.90
CA GLN A 2 28.22 40.45 35.76
C GLN A 2 27.79 40.15 34.31
N HIS A 3 28.69 39.58 33.51
CA HIS A 3 28.32 39.08 32.18
C HIS A 3 27.60 37.73 32.34
N ILE A 4 26.28 37.74 32.18
CA ILE A 4 25.48 36.53 32.06
C ILE A 4 25.71 35.98 30.65
N LEU A 5 26.50 34.91 30.54
CA LEU A 5 26.56 34.07 29.34
C LEU A 5 25.28 33.24 29.27
N ALA A 6 24.33 33.65 28.43
CA ALA A 6 23.20 32.83 28.05
C ALA A 6 23.72 31.70 27.13
N LEU A 7 23.83 30.48 27.65
CA LEU A 7 23.93 29.29 26.82
C LEU A 7 22.58 29.09 26.13
N ALA A 8 22.49 29.49 24.87
CA ALA A 8 21.41 29.03 24.00
C ALA A 8 21.57 27.52 23.84
N ALA A 9 20.67 26.75 24.46
CA ALA A 9 20.55 25.33 24.16
C ALA A 9 20.22 25.21 22.67
N ILE A 10 21.11 24.57 21.92
CA ILE A 10 20.81 24.11 20.56
C ILE A 10 19.78 23.02 20.77
N VAL A 11 18.49 23.39 20.73
CA VAL A 11 17.42 22.40 20.59
C VAL A 11 17.68 21.75 19.24
N PRO A 12 17.99 20.44 19.18
CA PRO A 12 18.07 19.74 17.92
C PRO A 12 16.74 20.01 17.21
N ALA A 13 16.77 20.49 15.96
CA ALA A 13 15.56 20.58 15.18
C ALA A 13 14.88 19.22 15.28
N ALA A 14 13.65 19.18 15.81
CA ALA A 14 12.86 17.97 15.81
C ALA A 14 12.91 17.42 14.38
N LEU A 15 13.37 16.19 14.21
CA LEU A 15 13.40 15.56 12.89
C LEU A 15 11.98 15.67 12.34
N ALA A 16 11.83 16.37 11.22
CA ALA A 16 10.53 16.61 10.63
C ALA A 16 9.89 15.26 10.33
N GLN A 17 8.67 15.05 10.84
CA GLN A 17 7.84 13.92 10.46
C GLN A 17 7.76 13.84 8.93
N THR A 18 8.05 12.68 8.37
CA THR A 18 7.90 12.40 6.94
C THR A 18 6.78 11.39 6.75
N TYR A 19 5.83 11.71 5.86
CA TYR A 19 4.83 10.75 5.38
C TYR A 19 5.41 9.94 4.22
N TYR A 20 5.53 8.63 4.40
CA TYR A 20 6.09 7.73 3.39
C TYR A 20 5.04 7.22 2.41
N GLY A 21 3.75 7.28 2.77
CA GLY A 21 2.65 6.84 1.91
C GLY A 21 1.79 5.76 2.55
N CYS A 22 1.02 5.08 1.71
CA CYS A 22 0.17 3.96 2.10
C CYS A 22 0.95 2.65 1.98
N TYR A 23 0.89 1.81 3.01
CA TYR A 23 1.58 0.52 3.06
C TYR A 23 0.61 -0.61 3.42
N THR A 24 0.90 -1.82 2.98
CA THR A 24 0.14 -3.00 3.37
C THR A 24 0.39 -3.35 4.84
N GLU A 25 -0.69 -3.57 5.59
CA GLU A 25 -0.63 -4.30 6.85
C GLU A 25 -0.64 -5.81 6.53
N ILE A 26 0.09 -6.61 7.29
CA ILE A 26 0.28 -8.04 7.05
C ILE A 26 0.13 -8.85 8.35
N PRO A 27 -0.34 -10.10 8.29
CA PRO A 27 -0.24 -11.00 9.43
C PRO A 27 1.24 -11.37 9.71
N PRO A 28 1.73 -11.34 10.98
CA PRO A 28 1.02 -10.90 12.18
C PRO A 28 0.95 -9.37 12.35
N ARG A 29 2.01 -8.62 11.97
CA ARG A 29 2.03 -7.16 11.86
C ARG A 29 3.15 -6.69 10.92
N ALA A 30 2.92 -5.60 10.18
CA ALA A 30 3.91 -4.88 9.41
C ALA A 30 4.92 -4.13 10.31
N LEU A 31 4.44 -3.55 11.42
CA LEU A 31 5.27 -2.94 12.45
C LEU A 31 5.15 -3.73 13.76
N THR A 32 6.26 -4.31 14.21
CA THR A 32 6.29 -5.35 15.26
C THR A 32 6.70 -4.84 16.65
N GLY A 33 6.84 -3.52 16.81
CA GLY A 33 7.19 -2.88 18.07
C GLY A 33 6.00 -2.70 19.01
N SER A 34 5.82 -1.47 19.51
CA SER A 34 4.69 -1.13 20.38
C SER A 34 3.43 -0.78 19.58
N SER A 35 2.28 -0.73 20.25
CA SER A 35 1.04 -0.22 19.69
C SER A 35 0.26 0.63 20.70
N LEU A 36 -0.61 1.47 20.18
CA LEU A 36 -1.58 2.28 20.93
C LEU A 36 -2.89 2.28 20.15
N ILE A 37 -4.03 2.06 20.82
CA ILE A 37 -5.34 2.04 20.17
C ILE A 37 -6.26 3.04 20.86
N ASP A 38 -6.84 3.92 20.07
CA ASP A 38 -7.83 4.90 20.49
C ASP A 38 -8.77 5.27 19.32
N TYR A 39 -9.94 4.66 19.27
CA TYR A 39 -10.95 4.94 18.24
C TYR A 39 -11.76 6.22 18.51
N VAL A 40 -11.37 7.05 19.49
CA VAL A 40 -12.06 8.30 19.81
C VAL A 40 -11.19 9.49 19.48
N THR A 41 -9.92 9.49 19.91
CA THR A 41 -9.07 10.69 19.81
C THR A 41 -7.75 10.50 19.07
N MET A 42 -7.49 9.35 18.44
CA MET A 42 -6.24 9.13 17.70
C MET A 42 -5.98 10.20 16.64
N THR A 43 -4.80 10.82 16.72
CA THR A 43 -4.23 11.67 15.67
C THR A 43 -2.88 11.13 15.21
N VAL A 44 -2.37 11.64 14.07
CA VAL A 44 -1.01 11.32 13.60
C VAL A 44 0.04 11.73 14.65
N ALA A 45 -0.17 12.86 15.33
CA ALA A 45 0.76 13.38 16.35
C ALA A 45 0.79 12.53 17.62
N ASP A 46 -0.35 11.94 18.02
CA ASP A 46 -0.40 11.02 19.17
C ASP A 46 0.42 9.76 18.89
N CYS A 47 0.27 9.20 17.68
CA CYS A 47 1.02 8.02 17.27
C CYS A 47 2.53 8.30 17.18
N GLU A 48 2.92 9.42 16.58
CA GLU A 48 4.31 9.88 16.56
C GLU A 48 4.87 10.00 17.99
N THR A 49 4.16 10.69 18.88
CA THR A 49 4.61 10.94 20.26
C THR A 49 4.77 9.62 21.01
N HIS A 50 3.82 8.70 20.88
CA HIS A 50 3.88 7.37 21.47
C HIS A 50 5.10 6.58 20.97
N CYS A 51 5.28 6.50 19.65
CA CYS A 51 6.35 5.69 19.06
C CYS A 51 7.74 6.29 19.32
N THR A 52 7.91 7.60 19.12
CA THR A 52 9.19 8.29 19.36
C THR A 52 9.57 8.30 20.84
N GLY A 53 8.59 8.41 21.75
CA GLY A 53 8.79 8.28 23.20
C GLY A 53 9.33 6.91 23.62
N LEU A 54 9.09 5.88 22.81
CA LEU A 54 9.59 4.52 22.99
C LEU A 54 10.82 4.21 22.14
N SER A 55 11.46 5.23 21.54
CA SER A 55 12.64 5.11 20.67
C SER A 55 12.39 4.31 19.38
N PHE A 56 11.15 4.26 18.90
CA PHE A 56 10.83 3.83 17.54
C PHE A 56 10.92 5.00 16.57
N ASN A 57 11.43 4.76 15.36
CA ASN A 57 11.59 5.79 14.33
C ASN A 57 10.58 5.70 13.18
N ILE A 58 9.72 4.67 13.19
CA ILE A 58 8.64 4.46 12.23
C ILE A 58 7.34 4.24 13.00
N TRP A 59 6.27 4.83 12.47
CA TRP A 59 4.92 4.57 12.95
C TRP A 59 3.94 4.46 11.79
N GLY A 60 2.92 3.64 11.99
CA GLY A 60 1.87 3.38 11.02
C GLY A 60 0.52 3.52 11.70
N LEU A 61 -0.38 4.27 11.06
CA LEU A 61 -1.77 4.39 11.53
C LEU A 61 -2.68 3.50 10.69
N GLU A 62 -3.54 2.72 11.36
CA GLU A 62 -4.51 1.81 10.75
C GLU A 62 -5.92 2.10 11.25
N TYR A 63 -6.92 1.85 10.40
CA TYR A 63 -8.34 1.83 10.77
C TYR A 63 -8.83 3.05 11.57
N GLY A 64 -8.25 4.23 11.33
CA GLY A 64 -8.63 5.50 11.95
C GLY A 64 -8.20 5.67 13.41
N GLY A 65 -8.02 4.59 14.16
CA GLY A 65 -7.80 4.62 15.62
C GLY A 65 -6.64 3.78 16.13
N GLU A 66 -5.91 3.10 15.25
CA GLU A 66 -4.83 2.20 15.65
C GLU A 66 -3.48 2.79 15.26
N CYS A 67 -2.51 2.69 16.17
CA CYS A 67 -1.14 3.12 15.99
C CYS A 67 -0.19 1.95 16.24
N TYR A 68 0.75 1.73 15.33
CA TYR A 68 1.78 0.71 15.43
C TYR A 68 3.16 1.33 15.25
N CYS A 69 4.12 0.87 16.04
CA CYS A 69 5.48 1.38 16.05
C CYS A 69 6.48 0.33 15.58
N GLY A 70 7.58 0.75 14.97
CA GLY A 70 8.67 -0.14 14.62
C GLY A 70 9.93 0.61 14.23
N ASN A 71 10.97 -0.16 13.90
CA ASN A 71 12.22 0.38 13.34
C ASN A 71 12.54 -0.16 11.94
N ALA A 72 11.71 -1.08 11.45
CA ALA A 72 11.74 -1.63 10.11
C ALA A 72 10.34 -2.18 9.79
N LEU A 73 10.05 -2.33 8.50
CA LEU A 73 8.89 -3.08 8.04
C LEU A 73 9.17 -4.58 8.11
N ALA A 74 8.19 -5.35 8.54
CA ALA A 74 8.23 -6.80 8.40
C ALA A 74 8.15 -7.19 6.92
N GLN A 75 8.76 -8.33 6.59
CA GLN A 75 8.78 -8.87 5.23
C GLN A 75 7.36 -9.05 4.68
N GLY A 76 7.13 -8.56 3.45
CA GLY A 76 5.83 -8.59 2.81
C GLY A 76 4.96 -7.36 3.07
N SER A 77 5.40 -6.40 3.89
CA SER A 77 4.82 -5.06 3.90
C SER A 77 5.50 -4.17 2.86
N PHE A 78 4.70 -3.52 2.01
CA PHE A 78 5.19 -2.76 0.86
C PHE A 78 4.19 -1.62 0.51
N PRO A 79 4.58 -0.67 -0.36
CA PRO A 79 3.70 0.43 -0.76
C PRO A 79 2.41 -0.08 -1.43
N ALA A 80 1.27 0.34 -0.89
CA ALA A 80 -0.04 0.13 -1.46
C ALA A 80 -0.49 1.37 -2.26
N PHE A 81 -1.63 1.25 -2.96
CA PHE A 81 -2.24 2.41 -3.59
C PHE A 81 -2.68 3.42 -2.52
N THR A 82 -2.41 4.71 -2.75
CA THR A 82 -2.69 5.78 -1.78
C THR A 82 -4.16 5.86 -1.39
N THR A 83 -5.06 5.53 -2.31
CA THR A 83 -6.51 5.47 -2.10
C THR A 83 -6.95 4.36 -1.15
N ASP A 84 -6.11 3.36 -0.89
CA ASP A 84 -6.40 2.33 0.11
C ASP A 84 -6.24 2.87 1.55
N CYS A 85 -5.50 3.98 1.74
CA CYS A 85 -5.32 4.67 3.02
C CYS A 85 -6.20 5.93 3.13
N ALA A 86 -7.49 5.80 2.82
CA ALA A 86 -8.43 6.92 2.80
C ALA A 86 -9.22 7.11 4.12
N MET A 87 -8.97 6.32 5.16
CA MET A 87 -9.71 6.43 6.42
C MET A 87 -9.22 7.63 7.24
N PRO A 88 -10.10 8.57 7.63
CA PRO A 88 -9.71 9.68 8.49
C PRO A 88 -9.31 9.21 9.89
N CYS A 89 -8.47 9.99 10.56
CA CYS A 89 -8.15 9.77 11.97
C CYS A 89 -9.36 10.03 12.86
N ALA A 90 -9.52 9.25 13.94
CA ALA A 90 -10.62 9.38 14.88
C ALA A 90 -10.64 10.76 15.57
N GLY A 91 -9.47 11.28 15.93
CA GLY A 91 -9.28 12.59 16.56
C GLY A 91 -9.04 13.76 15.59
N ASP A 92 -8.80 13.48 14.31
CA ASP A 92 -8.53 14.50 13.30
C ASP A 92 -8.99 14.06 11.90
N ALA A 93 -10.18 14.51 11.51
CA ALA A 93 -10.78 14.17 10.22
C ALA A 93 -10.04 14.79 9.01
N THR A 94 -9.06 15.67 9.23
CA THR A 94 -8.26 16.28 8.14
C THR A 94 -7.02 15.47 7.78
N ALA A 95 -6.64 14.51 8.62
CA ALA A 95 -5.52 13.61 8.40
C ALA A 95 -6.00 12.19 8.06
N VAL A 96 -5.16 11.43 7.36
CA VAL A 96 -5.41 10.02 7.03
C VAL A 96 -4.68 9.10 8.01
N CYS A 97 -5.43 8.12 8.51
CA CYS A 97 -5.02 7.12 9.48
C CYS A 97 -5.24 5.71 8.94
N GLY A 98 -4.74 5.49 7.72
CA GLY A 98 -4.73 4.19 7.07
C GLY A 98 -6.07 3.78 6.49
N GLY A 99 -6.37 2.50 6.60
CA GLY A 99 -7.58 1.85 6.13
C GLY A 99 -7.60 0.40 6.59
N PRO A 100 -8.59 -0.42 6.19
CA PRO A 100 -8.63 -1.83 6.54
C PRO A 100 -7.40 -2.56 5.98
N ASN A 101 -6.53 -3.11 6.85
CA ASN A 101 -5.27 -3.74 6.47
C ASN A 101 -4.32 -2.80 5.69
N ARG A 102 -4.32 -1.51 6.05
CA ARG A 102 -3.54 -0.46 5.36
C ARG A 102 -3.00 0.56 6.35
N LEU A 103 -1.69 0.76 6.31
CA LEU A 103 -0.98 1.71 7.16
C LEU A 103 -0.72 3.01 6.42
N SER A 104 -1.16 4.13 6.98
CA SER A 104 -0.52 5.42 6.68
C SER A 104 0.80 5.47 7.43
N LEU A 105 1.91 5.31 6.70
CA LEU A 105 3.25 5.12 7.26
C LEU A 105 4.01 6.44 7.34
N TYR A 106 4.65 6.67 8.48
CA TYR A 106 5.43 7.86 8.77
C TYR A 106 6.74 7.49 9.46
N GLY A 107 7.69 8.42 9.49
CA GLY A 107 8.91 8.26 10.27
C GLY A 107 9.73 9.52 10.38
N THR A 108 10.90 9.40 11.02
CA THR A 108 11.82 10.52 11.26
C THR A 108 12.91 10.68 10.20
N SER A 109 12.98 9.78 9.21
CA SER A 109 13.93 9.85 8.09
C SER A 109 13.29 10.57 6.91
N GLU A 110 14.10 11.20 6.05
CA GLU A 110 13.61 11.80 4.80
C GLU A 110 13.14 10.74 3.79
N THR A 111 13.67 9.52 3.90
CA THR A 111 13.36 8.41 2.99
C THR A 111 12.59 7.31 3.70
N ALA A 112 11.67 6.69 2.96
CA ALA A 112 10.91 5.53 3.40
C ALA A 112 11.82 4.36 3.82
N PRO A 113 11.36 3.50 4.75
CA PRO A 113 12.08 2.29 5.13
C PRO A 113 12.23 1.32 3.96
N GLU A 114 13.27 0.50 4.03
CA GLU A 114 13.48 -0.58 3.07
C GLU A 114 12.31 -1.57 3.09
N VAL A 115 11.89 -1.98 1.89
CA VAL A 115 10.83 -2.95 1.67
C VAL A 115 11.47 -4.28 1.33
N VAL A 116 11.09 -5.34 2.03
CA VAL A 116 11.48 -6.71 1.68
C VAL A 116 10.27 -7.39 1.02
N PRO A 117 10.29 -7.61 -0.30
CA PRO A 117 9.19 -8.26 -1.02
C PRO A 117 8.84 -9.63 -0.46
N TYR A 118 7.60 -10.06 -0.71
CA TYR A 118 7.21 -11.44 -0.47
C TYR A 118 8.05 -12.38 -1.35
N PRO A 119 8.63 -13.45 -0.81
CA PRO A 119 9.47 -14.36 -1.59
C PRO A 119 8.60 -15.20 -2.53
N HIS A 120 9.07 -15.38 -3.77
CA HIS A 120 8.46 -16.28 -4.76
C HIS A 120 9.37 -17.48 -5.01
N ASP A 121 8.79 -18.68 -5.01
CA ASP A 121 9.46 -19.93 -5.34
C ASP A 121 8.63 -20.71 -6.39
N PRO A 122 9.09 -20.84 -7.64
CA PRO A 122 10.38 -20.35 -8.15
C PRO A 122 10.46 -18.80 -8.20
N PRO A 123 11.66 -18.22 -8.19
CA PRO A 123 11.83 -16.80 -8.44
C PRO A 123 11.27 -16.40 -9.81
N VAL A 124 10.59 -15.26 -9.87
CA VAL A 124 10.02 -14.67 -11.09
C VAL A 124 10.63 -13.29 -11.33
N SER A 125 10.74 -12.88 -12.60
CA SER A 125 11.42 -11.63 -12.95
C SER A 125 10.86 -10.91 -14.18
N GLU A 126 10.00 -11.56 -14.95
CA GLU A 126 9.41 -10.97 -16.15
C GLU A 126 7.89 -11.09 -16.15
N THR A 127 7.19 -10.10 -16.71
CA THR A 127 5.75 -10.15 -16.89
C THR A 127 5.40 -10.55 -18.32
N THR A 128 4.54 -11.55 -18.47
CA THR A 128 3.97 -11.96 -19.76
C THR A 128 2.49 -11.58 -19.84
N TYR A 129 2.05 -10.98 -20.95
CA TYR A 129 0.64 -10.76 -21.21
C TYR A 129 -0.07 -12.07 -21.58
N ALA A 130 -1.09 -12.43 -20.82
CA ALA A 130 -1.86 -13.67 -21.00
C ALA A 130 -3.14 -13.47 -21.82
N GLY A 131 -3.46 -12.24 -22.21
CA GLY A 131 -4.60 -11.90 -23.07
C GLY A 131 -5.75 -11.18 -22.34
N CYS A 132 -6.84 -10.94 -23.07
CA CYS A 132 -8.09 -10.44 -22.52
C CYS A 132 -8.97 -11.59 -22.01
N TRP A 133 -9.43 -11.51 -20.75
CA TRP A 133 -10.21 -12.56 -20.09
C TRP A 133 -11.49 -12.02 -19.45
N THR A 134 -12.50 -12.87 -19.32
CA THR A 134 -13.77 -12.49 -18.69
C THR A 134 -13.66 -12.44 -17.16
N GLU A 135 -14.26 -11.44 -16.54
CA GLU A 135 -14.62 -11.54 -15.12
C GLU A 135 -15.68 -12.64 -14.93
N VAL A 136 -15.72 -13.28 -13.76
CA VAL A 136 -16.63 -14.39 -13.47
C VAL A 136 -17.82 -13.86 -12.67
N GLN A 137 -19.05 -14.19 -13.07
CA GLN A 137 -20.23 -13.73 -12.33
C GLN A 137 -20.26 -14.29 -10.89
N GLY A 138 -20.42 -13.40 -9.91
CA GLY A 138 -20.60 -13.76 -8.50
C GLY A 138 -19.33 -14.19 -7.77
N VAL A 139 -18.18 -14.26 -8.45
CA VAL A 139 -16.86 -14.50 -7.86
C VAL A 139 -15.81 -13.61 -8.58
N ARG A 140 -14.53 -13.80 -8.29
CA ARG A 140 -13.43 -13.12 -8.99
C ARG A 140 -12.68 -14.09 -9.90
N ALA A 141 -12.29 -13.62 -11.09
CA ALA A 141 -11.34 -14.29 -11.96
C ALA A 141 -9.98 -14.44 -11.28
N LEU A 142 -9.59 -13.44 -10.49
CA LEU A 142 -8.39 -13.41 -9.66
C LEU A 142 -8.80 -13.06 -8.22
N SER A 143 -8.82 -14.04 -7.33
CA SER A 143 -9.45 -13.96 -6.00
C SER A 143 -8.47 -13.69 -4.84
N GLY A 144 -7.27 -13.21 -5.14
CA GLY A 144 -6.25 -12.84 -4.17
C GLY A 144 -6.41 -11.41 -3.67
N ALA A 145 -5.29 -10.69 -3.56
CA ALA A 145 -5.29 -9.27 -3.22
C ALA A 145 -5.95 -8.42 -4.32
N SER A 146 -6.37 -7.21 -3.96
CA SER A 146 -6.90 -6.24 -4.92
C SER A 146 -6.58 -4.82 -4.48
N GLY A 147 -6.50 -3.93 -5.46
CA GLY A 147 -6.22 -2.52 -5.26
C GLY A 147 -6.94 -1.66 -6.29
N PHE A 148 -7.12 -0.39 -5.97
CA PHE A 148 -7.77 0.57 -6.84
C PHE A 148 -6.96 1.85 -6.88
N SER A 149 -6.87 2.48 -8.05
CA SER A 149 -6.37 3.85 -8.16
C SER A 149 -7.06 4.57 -9.32
N ALA A 150 -7.80 5.62 -9.00
CA ALA A 150 -8.49 6.44 -10.00
C ALA A 150 -7.55 7.30 -10.86
N THR A 151 -6.27 7.41 -10.52
CA THR A 151 -5.34 8.36 -11.15
C THR A 151 -3.94 7.81 -11.42
N ALA A 152 -3.57 6.67 -10.83
CA ALA A 152 -2.21 6.16 -10.88
C ALA A 152 -2.12 4.66 -11.24
N MET A 153 -3.22 4.06 -11.76
CA MET A 153 -3.18 2.67 -12.18
C MET A 153 -2.34 2.52 -13.46
N THR A 154 -1.41 1.57 -13.45
CA THR A 154 -0.58 1.16 -14.58
C THR A 154 -0.44 -0.36 -14.57
N THR A 155 -0.13 -0.96 -15.71
CA THR A 155 0.13 -2.40 -15.81
C THR A 155 1.28 -2.81 -14.90
N ALA A 156 2.39 -2.07 -14.94
CA ALA A 156 3.56 -2.30 -14.08
C ALA A 156 3.21 -2.13 -12.58
N GLY A 157 2.47 -1.08 -12.23
CA GLY A 157 2.05 -0.82 -10.85
C GLY A 157 1.20 -1.94 -10.27
N CYS A 158 0.22 -2.43 -11.04
CA CYS A 158 -0.59 -3.60 -10.63
C CYS A 158 0.27 -4.86 -10.52
N GLY A 159 1.17 -5.10 -11.49
CA GLY A 159 2.08 -6.24 -11.47
C GLY A 159 2.97 -6.25 -10.23
N THR A 160 3.61 -5.13 -9.90
CA THR A 160 4.44 -4.99 -8.70
C THR A 160 3.62 -5.14 -7.42
N TYR A 161 2.41 -4.56 -7.37
CA TYR A 161 1.51 -4.72 -6.23
C TYR A 161 1.19 -6.20 -5.99
N CYS A 162 0.76 -6.93 -7.02
CA CYS A 162 0.41 -8.34 -6.90
C CYS A 162 1.61 -9.23 -6.56
N LEU A 163 2.77 -8.97 -7.17
CA LEU A 163 4.00 -9.68 -6.85
C LEU A 163 4.34 -9.51 -5.37
N ASN A 164 4.33 -8.27 -4.87
CA ASN A 164 4.64 -8.02 -3.47
C ASN A 164 3.56 -8.57 -2.51
N SER A 165 2.31 -8.74 -2.97
CA SER A 165 1.25 -9.47 -2.26
C SER A 165 1.40 -11.00 -2.28
N GLY A 166 2.43 -11.55 -2.90
CA GLY A 166 2.66 -13.00 -2.99
C GLY A 166 1.88 -13.69 -4.11
N PHE A 167 1.45 -12.94 -5.13
CA PHE A 167 0.71 -13.46 -6.28
C PHE A 167 1.47 -13.25 -7.59
N THR A 168 1.53 -14.29 -8.42
CA THR A 168 2.19 -14.22 -9.74
C THR A 168 1.21 -13.88 -10.86
N TRP A 169 -0.10 -14.08 -10.68
CA TRP A 169 -1.10 -13.64 -11.63
C TRP A 169 -1.68 -12.29 -11.23
N PHE A 170 -1.86 -11.43 -12.22
CA PHE A 170 -2.53 -10.16 -12.03
C PHE A 170 -3.39 -9.77 -13.23
N GLY A 171 -4.41 -8.96 -12.99
CA GLY A 171 -5.35 -8.53 -14.01
C GLY A 171 -5.84 -7.13 -13.70
N LEU A 172 -5.99 -6.33 -14.76
CA LEU A 172 -6.46 -4.96 -14.66
C LEU A 172 -7.86 -4.87 -15.25
N GLU A 173 -8.75 -4.16 -14.57
CA GLU A 173 -10.14 -3.95 -14.97
C GLU A 173 -10.52 -2.47 -14.86
N TYR A 174 -11.48 -2.06 -15.69
CA TYR A 174 -12.11 -0.73 -15.62
C TYR A 174 -11.15 0.47 -15.62
N GLY A 175 -9.94 0.31 -16.17
CA GLY A 175 -8.91 1.35 -16.20
C GLY A 175 -8.22 1.66 -14.86
N ALA A 176 -8.81 1.26 -13.73
CA ALA A 176 -8.40 1.74 -12.40
C ALA A 176 -8.30 0.63 -11.34
N GLU A 177 -8.70 -0.59 -11.67
CA GLU A 177 -8.75 -1.71 -10.73
C GLU A 177 -7.63 -2.71 -11.01
N CYS A 178 -7.08 -3.28 -9.95
CA CYS A 178 -6.03 -4.28 -9.97
C CYS A 178 -6.46 -5.48 -9.13
N TYR A 179 -6.35 -6.68 -9.71
CA TYR A 179 -6.70 -7.95 -9.06
C TYR A 179 -5.53 -8.91 -9.16
N CYS A 180 -5.27 -9.63 -8.07
CA CYS A 180 -4.16 -10.56 -7.94
C CYS A 180 -4.68 -11.97 -7.74
N GLY A 181 -3.89 -12.99 -8.09
CA GLY A 181 -4.26 -14.37 -7.84
C GLY A 181 -3.07 -15.33 -7.91
N GLY A 182 -3.21 -16.48 -7.25
CA GLY A 182 -2.26 -17.59 -7.42
C GLY A 182 -2.47 -18.33 -8.75
N ALA A 183 -3.67 -18.19 -9.32
CA ALA A 183 -4.06 -18.71 -10.62
C ALA A 183 -5.24 -17.90 -11.15
N LEU A 184 -5.42 -17.91 -12.47
CA LEU A 184 -6.66 -17.48 -13.10
C LEU A 184 -7.76 -18.54 -12.88
N SER A 185 -8.95 -18.10 -12.51
CA SER A 185 -10.12 -18.97 -12.33
C SER A 185 -10.40 -19.80 -13.58
N VAL A 186 -10.69 -21.09 -13.40
CA VAL A 186 -11.07 -22.01 -14.49
C VAL A 186 -12.38 -21.63 -15.19
N ASN A 187 -13.20 -20.79 -14.56
CA ASN A 187 -14.44 -20.26 -15.13
C ASN A 187 -14.23 -18.95 -15.89
N SER A 188 -13.02 -18.37 -15.83
CA SER A 188 -12.64 -17.26 -16.70
C SER A 188 -12.31 -17.81 -18.08
N THR A 189 -12.83 -17.16 -19.11
CA THR A 189 -12.63 -17.57 -20.52
C THR A 189 -11.99 -16.44 -21.30
N SER A 190 -11.23 -16.79 -22.34
CA SER A 190 -10.65 -15.80 -23.24
C SER A 190 -11.76 -14.99 -23.91
N ALA A 191 -11.58 -13.67 -23.90
CA ALA A 191 -12.43 -12.71 -24.57
C ALA A 191 -11.72 -12.14 -25.81
N LEU A 192 -12.45 -11.34 -26.61
CA LEU A 192 -11.82 -10.60 -27.69
C LEU A 192 -10.91 -9.52 -27.11
N GLU A 193 -9.72 -9.34 -27.68
CA GLU A 193 -8.79 -8.28 -27.30
C GLU A 193 -9.43 -6.89 -27.36
N ALA A 194 -10.34 -6.68 -28.32
CA ALA A 194 -11.10 -5.44 -28.46
C ALA A 194 -12.06 -5.14 -27.28
N ASP A 195 -12.39 -6.14 -26.45
CA ASP A 195 -13.20 -5.96 -25.24
C ASP A 195 -12.36 -5.38 -24.08
N CYS A 196 -11.03 -5.59 -24.09
CA CYS A 196 -10.09 -4.94 -23.20
C CYS A 196 -9.60 -3.64 -23.86
N ASN A 197 -10.38 -2.57 -23.73
CA ASN A 197 -10.17 -1.32 -24.45
C ASN A 197 -10.14 -0.07 -23.56
N MET A 198 -10.11 -0.25 -22.24
CA MET A 198 -10.03 0.87 -21.30
C MET A 198 -8.58 1.23 -21.03
N ALA A 199 -8.29 2.52 -21.17
CA ALA A 199 -6.98 3.06 -20.85
C ALA A 199 -6.72 3.02 -19.33
N CYS A 200 -5.48 2.79 -18.95
CA CYS A 200 -5.08 2.86 -17.55
C CYS A 200 -5.16 4.30 -17.00
N SER A 201 -5.67 4.45 -15.78
CA SER A 201 -5.91 5.76 -15.16
C SER A 201 -4.62 6.56 -14.91
N GLY A 202 -3.48 5.89 -14.73
CA GLY A 202 -2.16 6.47 -14.58
C GLY A 202 -1.27 6.41 -15.82
N ALA A 203 -1.69 5.69 -16.86
CA ALA A 203 -0.93 5.54 -18.10
C ALA A 203 -1.86 5.35 -19.30
N ALA A 204 -2.33 6.45 -19.89
CA ALA A 204 -3.36 6.42 -20.93
C ALA A 204 -2.97 5.67 -22.23
N ALA A 205 -1.68 5.36 -22.42
CA ALA A 205 -1.18 4.56 -23.54
C ALA A 205 -1.23 3.05 -23.29
N GLU A 206 -1.52 2.63 -22.06
CA GLU A 206 -1.64 1.23 -21.65
C GLU A 206 -3.11 0.80 -21.57
N VAL A 207 -3.35 -0.50 -21.73
CA VAL A 207 -4.69 -1.10 -21.63
C VAL A 207 -4.85 -1.77 -20.26
N CYS A 208 -5.91 -1.38 -19.56
CA CYS A 208 -6.26 -1.82 -18.21
C CYS A 208 -7.66 -2.45 -18.20
N GLY A 209 -7.86 -3.46 -19.06
CA GLY A 209 -9.09 -4.22 -19.15
C GLY A 209 -10.24 -3.49 -19.82
N GLY A 210 -11.46 -3.79 -19.38
CA GLY A 210 -12.72 -3.26 -19.88
C GLY A 210 -13.86 -3.55 -18.90
N SER A 211 -15.11 -3.40 -19.33
CA SER A 211 -16.25 -3.76 -18.47
C SER A 211 -16.41 -5.29 -18.39
N ASN A 212 -16.25 -5.88 -17.19
CA ASN A 212 -16.23 -7.34 -16.97
C ASN A 212 -15.15 -8.04 -17.78
N ARG A 213 -14.01 -7.36 -17.98
CA ARG A 213 -12.89 -7.80 -18.83
C ARG A 213 -11.58 -7.42 -18.18
N LEU A 214 -10.74 -8.41 -17.97
CA LEU A 214 -9.42 -8.24 -17.39
C LEU A 214 -8.36 -8.34 -18.49
N SER A 215 -7.47 -7.34 -18.55
CA SER A 215 -6.17 -7.53 -19.19
C SER A 215 -5.30 -8.33 -18.21
N VAL A 216 -5.10 -9.62 -18.49
CA VAL A 216 -4.42 -10.55 -17.56
C VAL A 216 -2.95 -10.71 -17.93
N TYR A 217 -2.11 -10.76 -16.91
CA TYR A 217 -0.68 -10.94 -17.00
C TYR A 217 -0.21 -11.95 -15.95
N GLN A 218 0.97 -12.52 -16.16
CA GLN A 218 1.62 -13.43 -15.23
C GLN A 218 3.10 -13.09 -15.10
N TRP A 219 3.60 -13.11 -13.87
CA TRP A 219 5.04 -13.14 -13.56
C TRP A 219 5.61 -14.54 -13.80
N VAL A 220 6.71 -14.60 -14.56
CA VAL A 220 7.45 -15.81 -14.93
C VAL A 220 8.94 -15.70 -14.63
#